data_AF-A0A2G5L0N5-F1
#
_entry.id   AF-A0A2G5L0N5-F1
#
_cell.length_a   1.000
_cell.length_b   1.000
_cell.length_c   1.000
_cell.angle_alpha   90.00
_cell.angle_beta   90.00
_cell.angle_gamma   90.00
#
_symmetry.space_group_name_H-M   'P 1'
#
loop_
_entity.id
_entity.type
_entity.pdbx_description
1 polymer ?
#
loop_
_entity_poly.entity_id
_entity_poly.type
_entity_poly.pdbx_seq_one_letter_code
_entity_poly.pdbx_strand_id
1 'polypeptide(L)'
;MGKFLFAIPMMIFGIFHFMSADGMSGMVPSYLPGGIFWVYLTGVALIAAALGIIIGKKAKTASQLLGLMLILFAVMIHLPSVMGGSDSSMPSLLKDIALGGAAWFIAGHVRD
;
A
#
# COMPACT_ATOMS: atom_id res chain seq x y z
N MET A 1 -16.25 -9.89 -8.67
CA MET A 1 -16.58 -8.87 -7.65
C MET A 1 -15.44 -8.63 -6.66
N GLY A 2 -14.81 -9.67 -6.09
CA GLY A 2 -13.69 -9.50 -5.15
C GLY A 2 -12.55 -8.59 -5.62
N LYS A 3 -12.14 -8.68 -6.90
CA LYS A 3 -11.09 -7.79 -7.45
C LYS A 3 -11.43 -6.30 -7.37
N PHE A 4 -12.70 -5.92 -7.47
CA PHE A 4 -13.14 -4.52 -7.37
C PHE A 4 -13.20 -4.06 -5.92
N LEU A 5 -13.73 -4.91 -5.02
CA LEU A 5 -13.75 -4.65 -3.57
C LEU A 5 -12.33 -4.53 -3.00
N PHE A 6 -11.35 -5.17 -3.63
CA PHE A 6 -9.94 -5.00 -3.33
C PHE A 6 -9.35 -3.75 -4.02
N ALA A 7 -9.46 -3.61 -5.34
CA ALA A 7 -8.77 -2.54 -6.06
C ALA A 7 -9.30 -1.12 -5.78
N ILE A 8 -10.60 -0.95 -5.54
CA ILE A 8 -11.19 0.39 -5.33
C ILE A 8 -10.66 1.06 -4.06
N PRO A 9 -10.62 0.41 -2.88
CA PRO A 9 -9.98 0.99 -1.70
C PRO A 9 -8.51 1.38 -1.94
N MET A 10 -7.76 0.58 -2.72
CA MET A 10 -6.36 0.88 -3.04
C MET A 10 -6.25 2.14 -3.89
N MET A 11 -7.15 2.32 -4.86
CA MET A 11 -7.25 3.56 -5.63
C MET A 11 -7.55 4.77 -4.72
N ILE A 12 -8.49 4.64 -3.78
CA ILE A 12 -8.86 5.70 -2.85
C ILE A 12 -7.70 6.04 -1.91
N PHE A 13 -7.00 5.04 -1.35
CA PHE A 13 -5.78 5.28 -0.58
C PHE A 13 -4.73 6.01 -1.39
N GLY A 14 -4.58 5.66 -2.68
CA GLY A 14 -3.70 6.36 -3.59
C GLY A 14 -4.06 7.84 -3.73
N ILE A 15 -5.35 8.17 -3.89
CA ILE A 15 -5.84 9.56 -3.92
C ILE A 15 -5.55 10.28 -2.60
N PHE A 16 -5.75 9.63 -1.45
CA PHE A 16 -5.45 10.22 -0.14
C PHE A 16 -3.97 10.55 0.07
N HIS A 17 -3.05 9.84 -0.58
CA HIS A 17 -1.63 10.20 -0.55
C HIS A 17 -1.35 11.55 -1.22
N PHE A 18 -2.15 11.95 -2.22
CA PHE A 18 -2.04 13.29 -2.81
C PHE A 18 -2.73 14.35 -1.96
N MET A 19 -3.91 14.03 -1.41
CA MET A 19 -4.70 14.99 -0.62
C MET A 19 -4.09 15.31 0.75
N SER A 20 -3.35 14.36 1.33
CA SER A 20 -2.79 14.48 2.69
C SER A 20 -1.27 14.29 2.69
N ALA A 21 -0.59 14.63 1.59
CA ALA A 21 0.83 14.37 1.40
C ALA A 21 1.71 14.94 2.53
N ASP A 22 1.46 16.21 2.90
CA ASP A 22 2.19 16.89 3.96
C ASP A 22 2.00 16.18 5.31
N GLY A 23 0.77 15.78 5.63
CA GLY A 23 0.45 15.07 6.87
C GLY A 23 1.06 13.68 6.97
N MET A 24 1.26 13.00 5.84
CA MET A 24 1.90 11.68 5.78
C MET A 24 3.43 11.75 5.68
N SER A 25 4.00 12.90 5.33
CA SER A 25 5.45 13.05 5.13
C SER A 25 6.28 12.65 6.37
N GLY A 26 5.76 12.91 7.57
CA GLY A 26 6.37 12.52 8.84
C GLY A 26 6.34 11.02 9.13
N MET A 27 5.57 10.23 8.37
CA MET A 27 5.54 8.77 8.49
C MET A 27 6.64 8.09 7.65
N VAL A 28 7.27 8.82 6.74
CA VAL A 28 8.39 8.30 5.96
C VAL A 28 9.58 8.10 6.90
N PRO A 29 10.21 6.92 6.95
CA PRO A 29 11.35 6.67 7.83
C PRO A 29 12.46 7.70 7.64
N SER A 30 12.96 8.26 8.74
CA SER A 30 13.90 9.40 8.72
C SER A 30 15.25 9.13 8.03
N TYR A 31 15.61 7.85 7.87
CA TYR A 31 16.81 7.42 7.13
C TYR A 31 16.61 7.38 5.61
N LEU A 32 15.37 7.52 5.10
CA LEU A 32 15.09 7.60 3.67
C LEU A 32 15.14 9.07 3.20
N PRO A 33 16.02 9.42 2.25
CA PRO A 33 16.05 10.77 1.70
C PRO A 33 14.81 11.02 0.83
N GLY A 34 14.34 12.26 0.77
CA GLY A 34 13.27 12.69 -0.15
C GLY A 34 11.89 12.93 0.48
N GLY A 35 11.64 12.47 1.71
CA GLY A 35 10.44 12.82 2.49
C GLY A 35 9.13 12.68 1.70
N ILE A 36 8.44 13.80 1.47
CA ILE A 36 7.14 13.88 0.78
C ILE A 36 7.13 13.24 -0.63
N PHE A 37 8.29 13.18 -1.31
CA PHE A 37 8.41 12.50 -2.60
C PHE A 37 7.90 11.05 -2.53
N TRP A 38 8.26 10.32 -1.47
CA TRP A 38 7.83 8.94 -1.29
C TRP A 38 6.32 8.81 -1.13
N VAL A 39 5.68 9.79 -0.50
CA VAL A 39 4.22 9.81 -0.32
C VAL A 39 3.52 9.90 -1.68
N TYR A 40 3.95 10.81 -2.55
CA TYR A 40 3.40 10.91 -3.91
C TYR A 40 3.70 9.66 -4.74
N LEU A 41 4.92 9.11 -4.65
CA LEU A 41 5.28 7.88 -5.37
C LEU A 41 4.40 6.70 -4.93
N THR A 42 4.14 6.55 -3.64
CA THR A 42 3.21 5.56 -3.11
C THR A 42 1.79 5.79 -3.64
N GLY A 43 1.33 7.04 -3.68
CA GLY A 43 0.03 7.40 -4.26
C GLY A 43 -0.11 6.94 -5.71
N VAL A 44 0.91 7.22 -6.55
CA VAL A 44 0.98 6.75 -7.94
C VAL A 44 0.95 5.22 -8.00
N ALA A 45 1.77 4.54 -7.19
CA ALA A 45 1.86 3.09 -7.19
C ALA A 45 0.54 2.40 -6.80
N LEU A 46 -0.17 2.93 -5.80
CA LEU A 46 -1.48 2.46 -5.37
C LEU A 46 -2.53 2.58 -6.49
N ILE A 47 -2.60 3.74 -7.15
CA ILE A 47 -3.52 3.96 -8.27
C ILE A 47 -3.17 3.05 -9.45
N ALA A 48 -1.89 2.95 -9.80
CA ALA A 48 -1.42 2.09 -10.89
C ALA A 48 -1.74 0.61 -10.62
N ALA A 49 -1.54 0.14 -9.39
CA ALA A 49 -1.88 -1.22 -9.00
C ALA A 49 -3.39 -1.48 -9.10
N ALA A 50 -4.21 -0.54 -8.61
CA ALA A 50 -5.66 -0.64 -8.70
C ALA A 50 -6.14 -0.72 -10.16
N LEU A 51 -5.61 0.15 -11.03
CA LEU A 51 -5.92 0.15 -12.46
C LEU A 51 -5.48 -1.16 -13.13
N GLY A 52 -4.27 -1.65 -12.85
CA GLY A 52 -3.78 -2.93 -13.36
C GLY A 52 -4.69 -4.11 -13.01
N ILE A 53 -5.15 -4.17 -11.76
CA ILE A 53 -6.06 -5.21 -11.26
C ILE A 53 -7.46 -5.09 -11.90
N ILE A 54 -8.00 -3.87 -12.02
CA ILE A 54 -9.32 -3.61 -12.60
C ILE A 54 -9.35 -3.98 -14.08
N ILE A 55 -8.41 -3.42 -14.84
CA ILE A 55 -8.28 -3.58 -16.30
C ILE A 55 -7.86 -5.01 -16.65
N GLY A 56 -7.11 -5.67 -15.77
CA GLY A 56 -6.58 -7.01 -16.00
C GLY A 56 -5.27 -7.01 -16.80
N LYS A 57 -4.69 -5.85 -17.11
CA LYS A 57 -3.39 -5.73 -17.77
C LYS A 57 -2.29 -5.65 -16.72
N LYS A 58 -1.31 -6.55 -16.81
CA LYS A 58 -0.23 -6.66 -15.82
C LYS A 58 -0.76 -6.85 -14.39
N ALA A 59 -1.93 -7.47 -14.24
CA ALA A 59 -2.60 -7.64 -12.95
C ALA A 59 -1.77 -8.48 -11.98
N LYS A 60 -1.07 -9.51 -12.45
CA LYS A 60 -0.18 -10.32 -11.60
C LYS A 60 0.96 -9.47 -11.08
N THR A 61 1.69 -8.80 -11.97
CA THR A 61 2.81 -7.93 -11.58
C THR A 61 2.34 -6.80 -10.65
N ALA A 62 1.23 -6.15 -10.97
CA ALA A 62 0.62 -5.10 -10.15
C ALA A 62 0.30 -5.61 -8.74
N SER A 63 -0.35 -6.77 -8.62
CA SER A 63 -0.66 -7.40 -7.34
C SER A 63 0.57 -7.84 -6.56
N GLN A 64 1.63 -8.32 -7.23
CA GLN A 64 2.90 -8.68 -6.57
C GLN A 64 3.59 -7.45 -5.95
N LEU A 65 3.70 -6.37 -6.73
CA LEU A 65 4.32 -5.12 -6.29
C LEU A 65 3.50 -4.43 -5.19
N LEU A 66 2.17 -4.42 -5.32
CA LEU A 66 1.27 -3.90 -4.29
C LEU A 66 1.44 -4.68 -2.98
N GLY A 67 1.47 -6.01 -3.04
CA GLY A 67 1.68 -6.85 -1.87
C GLY A 67 3.02 -6.57 -1.20
N LEU A 68 4.10 -6.49 -1.99
CA LEU A 68 5.43 -6.14 -1.48
C LEU A 68 5.42 -4.77 -0.79
N MET A 69 4.86 -3.75 -1.43
CA MET A 69 4.77 -2.39 -0.88
C MET A 69 4.03 -2.37 0.47
N LEU A 70 2.90 -3.07 0.58
CA LEU A 70 2.13 -3.14 1.82
C LEU A 70 2.89 -3.87 2.94
N ILE A 71 3.59 -4.96 2.63
CA ILE A 71 4.44 -5.65 3.60
C ILE A 71 5.62 -4.76 4.05
N LEU A 72 6.19 -3.96 3.14
CA LEU A 72 7.20 -2.98 3.50
C LEU A 72 6.63 -1.91 4.45
N PHE A 73 5.42 -1.41 4.25
CA PHE A 73 4.79 -0.46 5.19
C PHE A 73 4.51 -1.09 6.56
N ALA A 74 4.02 -2.32 6.58
CA ALA A 74 3.84 -3.09 7.80
C ALA A 74 5.16 -3.15 8.60
N VAL A 75 6.26 -3.52 7.95
CA VAL A 75 7.55 -3.74 8.63
C VAL A 75 8.32 -2.45 8.92
N MET A 76 8.30 -1.47 8.01
CA MET A 76 9.17 -0.27 8.12
C MET A 76 8.50 0.91 8.80
N ILE A 77 7.17 0.97 8.82
CA ILE A 77 6.41 2.11 9.35
C ILE A 77 5.60 1.66 10.58
N HIS A 78 4.67 0.72 10.39
CA HIS A 78 3.69 0.42 11.43
C HIS A 78 4.26 -0.46 12.55
N LEU A 79 5.14 -1.42 12.25
CA LEU A 79 5.76 -2.27 13.27
C LEU A 79 6.67 -1.47 14.23
N PRO A 80 7.60 -0.60 13.76
CA PRO A 80 8.38 0.25 14.65
C PRO A 80 7.49 1.18 15.49
N SER A 81 6.40 1.71 14.91
CA SER A 81 5.44 2.55 15.64
C SER A 81 4.75 1.78 16.78
N VAL A 82 4.32 0.54 16.54
CA VAL A 82 3.75 -0.35 17.57
C VAL A 82 4.80 -0.66 18.65
N MET A 83 6.03 -1.00 18.25
CA MET A 83 7.13 -1.27 19.19
C MET A 83 7.51 -0.03 20.02
N GLY A 84 7.27 1.17 19.49
CA GLY A 84 7.43 2.44 20.18
C GLY A 84 6.29 2.80 21.14
N GLY A 85 5.28 1.92 21.32
CA GLY A 85 4.18 2.11 22.26
C GLY A 85 2.94 2.80 21.68
N SER A 86 2.82 2.91 20.35
CA SER A 86 1.62 3.46 19.71
C SER A 86 0.54 2.40 19.52
N ASP A 87 -0.40 2.31 20.46
CA ASP A 87 -1.55 1.39 20.37
C ASP A 87 -2.42 1.65 19.13
N SER A 88 -2.47 2.90 18.65
CA SER A 88 -3.24 3.28 17.46
C SER A 88 -2.63 2.77 16.15
N SER A 89 -1.39 2.26 16.17
CA SER A 89 -0.70 1.76 14.97
C SER A 89 -0.92 0.26 14.70
N MET A 90 -1.40 -0.51 15.69
CA MET A 90 -1.67 -1.94 15.53
C MET A 90 -2.71 -2.24 14.42
N PRO A 91 -3.84 -1.50 14.31
CA PRO A 91 -4.78 -1.70 13.21
C PRO A 91 -4.15 -1.49 11.83
N SER A 92 -3.28 -0.48 11.67
CA SER A 92 -2.60 -0.22 10.41
C SER A 92 -1.62 -1.33 10.04
N LEU A 93 -0.88 -1.85 11.02
CA LEU A 93 0.01 -2.99 10.84
C LEU A 93 -0.75 -4.22 10.32
N LEU A 94 -1.82 -4.60 11.02
CA LEU A 94 -2.63 -5.77 10.66
C LEU A 94 -3.34 -5.58 9.31
N LYS A 95 -3.84 -4.38 9.04
CA LYS A 95 -4.46 -4.02 7.76
C LYS A 95 -3.46 -4.19 6.61
N ASP A 96 -2.24 -3.67 6.74
CA ASP A 96 -1.24 -3.78 5.67
C ASP A 96 -0.83 -5.25 5.41
N ILE A 97 -0.67 -6.06 6.46
CA ILE A 97 -0.39 -7.50 6.33
C ILE A 97 -1.55 -8.21 5.61
N ALA A 98 -2.79 -7.98 6.04
CA ALA A 98 -3.96 -8.61 5.46
C ALA A 98 -4.16 -8.22 3.97
N LEU A 99 -4.02 -6.93 3.65
CA LEU A 99 -4.14 -6.44 2.28
C LEU A 99 -2.97 -6.92 1.39
N GLY A 100 -1.76 -6.99 1.94
CA GLY A 100 -0.59 -7.53 1.24
C GLY A 100 -0.77 -9.01 0.89
N GLY A 101 -1.25 -9.81 1.85
CA GLY A 101 -1.61 -11.21 1.63
C GLY A 101 -2.73 -11.37 0.59
N ALA A 102 -3.77 -10.54 0.63
CA ALA A 102 -4.83 -10.53 -0.37
C ALA A 102 -4.31 -10.16 -1.77
N ALA A 103 -3.37 -9.22 -1.87
CA ALA A 103 -2.72 -8.87 -3.14
C ALA A 103 -1.98 -10.09 -3.72
N TRP A 104 -1.17 -10.78 -2.92
CA TRP A 104 -0.44 -11.97 -3.37
C TRP A 104 -1.36 -13.16 -3.66
N PHE A 105 -2.46 -13.30 -2.93
CA PHE A 105 -3.50 -14.28 -3.27
C PHE A 105 -4.08 -14.00 -4.66
N ILE A 106 -4.43 -12.75 -4.98
CA ILE A 106 -4.89 -12.36 -6.32
C ILE A 106 -3.80 -12.67 -7.36
N ALA A 107 -2.54 -12.32 -7.09
CA ALA A 107 -1.42 -12.60 -8.00
C ALA A 107 -1.25 -14.09 -8.34
N GLY A 108 -1.58 -14.99 -7.41
CA GLY A 108 -1.59 -16.44 -7.63
C GLY A 108 -2.70 -16.92 -8.56
N HIS A 109 -3.75 -16.13 -8.78
CA HIS A 109 -4.95 -16.48 -9.55
C HIS A 109 -5.08 -15.73 -10.88
N VAL A 110 -4.15 -14.83 -11.20
CA VAL A 110 -4.13 -14.09 -12.46
C VAL A 110 -2.80 -14.30 -13.19
N ARG A 111 -2.81 -14.09 -14.51
CA ARG A 111 -1.63 -14.19 -15.38
C ARG A 111 -1.54 -12.93 -16.24
N ASP A 112 -0.31 -12.55 -16.58
CA ASP A 112 0.01 -11.37 -17.38
C ASP A 112 0.32 -11.72 -18.83
#